data_AF-A0A4Z1CZ66-F1
#
_entry.id   AF-A0A4Z1CZ66-F1
#
_cell.length_a   1.000
_cell.length_b   1.000
_cell.length_c   1.000
_cell.angle_alpha   90.00
_cell.angle_beta   90.00
_cell.angle_gamma   90.00
#
_symmetry.space_group_name_H-M   'P 1'
#
loop_
_entity.id
_entity.type
_entity.pdbx_description
1 polymer ?
#
loop_
_entity_poly.entity_id
_entity_poly.type
_entity_poly.pdbx_seq_one_letter_code
_entity_poly.pdbx_strand_id
1 'polypeptide(L)'
;MYDAELMAVATGAAGTLVAAITTSGVDKMRLKVAHFFRRGTPEQQRAAAQAVDDIAATLTSPSAEARELAANIWTRLIVQYLAEHCDAISEVGELAVPTPPASRVWNQHNTGTGTFIGGDVHGGLTFNYGGVPDGGR
;
A
#
# COMPACT_ATOMS: atom_id res chain seq x y z
N MET A 1 6.69 28.80 -9.03
CA MET A 1 6.15 27.59 -9.70
C MET A 1 6.33 26.33 -8.86
N TYR A 2 7.38 26.24 -8.02
CA TYR A 2 7.66 25.09 -7.15
C TYR A 2 6.56 24.72 -6.14
N ASP A 3 5.83 25.69 -5.56
CA ASP A 3 4.83 25.37 -4.50
C ASP A 3 3.65 24.53 -4.99
N ALA A 4 3.08 24.83 -6.16
CA ALA A 4 1.91 24.12 -6.66
C ALA A 4 2.25 22.68 -7.07
N GLU A 5 3.41 22.48 -7.69
CA GLU A 5 3.91 21.17 -8.09
C GLU A 5 4.25 20.32 -6.85
N LEU A 6 4.94 20.90 -5.87
CA LEU A 6 5.29 20.24 -4.62
C LEU A 6 4.02 19.82 -3.85
N MET A 7 3.02 20.69 -3.75
CA MET A 7 1.74 20.35 -3.12
C MET A 7 0.98 19.25 -3.86
N ALA A 8 1.00 19.24 -5.19
CA ALA A 8 0.36 18.20 -6.00
C ALA A 8 1.03 16.83 -5.79
N VAL A 9 2.37 16.79 -5.84
CA VAL A 9 3.16 15.59 -5.57
C VAL A 9 2.93 15.07 -4.16
N ALA A 10 2.99 15.96 -3.16
CA ALA A 10 2.77 15.59 -1.76
C ALA A 10 1.37 15.05 -1.51
N THR A 11 0.33 15.68 -2.09
CA THR A 11 -1.06 15.25 -1.93
C THR A 11 -1.30 13.89 -2.60
N GLY A 12 -0.76 13.68 -3.80
CA GLY A 12 -0.84 12.40 -4.50
C GLY A 12 -0.16 11.27 -3.72
N ALA A 13 1.07 11.51 -3.26
CA ALA A 13 1.83 10.53 -2.47
C ALA A 13 1.14 10.21 -1.13
N ALA A 14 0.59 11.21 -0.45
CA ALA A 14 -0.16 11.04 0.79
C ALA A 14 -1.40 10.14 0.61
N GLY A 15 -2.18 10.38 -0.46
CA GLY A 15 -3.34 9.54 -0.78
C GLY A 15 -2.96 8.09 -1.02
N THR A 16 -1.88 7.84 -1.77
CA THR A 16 -1.39 6.48 -2.03
C THR A 16 -0.87 5.81 -0.77
N LEU A 17 -0.18 6.53 0.13
CA LEU A 17 0.29 5.98 1.40
C LEU A 17 -0.87 5.52 2.28
N VAL A 18 -1.91 6.34 2.43
CA VAL A 18 -3.13 5.97 3.18
C VAL A 18 -3.80 4.74 2.57
N ALA A 19 -3.97 4.70 1.25
CA ALA A 19 -4.52 3.54 0.55
C ALA A 19 -3.66 2.28 0.75
N ALA A 20 -2.33 2.41 0.69
CA ALA A 20 -1.42 1.29 0.84
C ALA A 20 -1.35 0.77 2.29
N ILE A 21 -1.47 1.62 3.31
CA ILE A 21 -1.59 1.19 4.72
C ILE A 21 -2.81 0.28 4.89
N THR A 22 -3.96 0.66 4.32
CA THR A 22 -5.20 -0.13 4.42
C THR A 22 -5.18 -1.45 3.66
N THR A 23 -4.35 -1.58 2.61
CA THR A 23 -4.40 -2.73 1.69
C THR A 23 -3.22 -3.69 1.83
N SER A 24 -2.01 -3.17 2.12
CA SER A 24 -0.75 -3.91 2.07
C SER A 24 -0.20 -4.29 3.45
N GLY A 25 -0.79 -3.76 4.52
CA GLY A 25 -0.36 -3.97 5.90
C GLY A 25 0.76 -3.03 6.35
N VAL A 26 0.81 -2.77 7.66
CA VAL A 26 1.67 -1.75 8.28
C VAL A 26 3.17 -2.03 8.10
N ASP A 27 3.61 -3.29 8.15
CA ASP A 27 5.04 -3.63 8.09
C ASP A 27 5.67 -3.35 6.74
N LYS A 28 4.95 -3.63 5.64
CA LYS A 28 5.40 -3.25 4.29
C LYS A 28 5.46 -1.73 4.14
N MET A 29 4.56 -1.01 4.81
CA MET A 29 4.56 0.45 4.77
C MET A 29 5.75 1.04 5.53
N ARG A 30 6.07 0.51 6.71
CA ARG A 30 7.24 0.94 7.50
C ARG A 30 8.53 0.89 6.68
N LEU A 31 8.75 -0.21 5.93
CA LEU A 31 9.93 -0.36 5.07
C LEU A 31 9.95 0.67 3.92
N LYS A 32 8.81 0.90 3.27
CA LYS A 32 8.70 1.92 2.21
C LYS A 32 8.98 3.31 2.75
N VAL A 33 8.31 3.72 3.83
CA VAL A 33 8.48 5.05 4.43
C VAL A 33 9.93 5.26 4.90
N ALA A 34 10.55 4.26 5.52
CA ALA A 34 11.97 4.35 5.91
C ALA A 34 12.89 4.54 4.69
N HIS A 35 12.58 3.93 3.55
CA HIS A 35 13.33 4.13 2.31
C HIS A 35 13.22 5.57 1.80
N PHE A 36 12.02 6.13 1.74
CA PHE A 36 11.80 7.48 1.21
C PHE A 36 12.39 8.55 2.13
N PHE A 37 12.21 8.41 3.45
CA PHE A 37 12.72 9.39 4.41
C PHE A 37 14.20 9.18 4.77
N ARG A 38 14.91 8.22 4.16
CA ARG A 38 16.32 7.91 4.48
C ARG A 38 17.28 9.10 4.40
N ARG A 39 16.96 10.08 3.55
CA ARG A 39 17.76 11.31 3.36
C ARG A 39 17.33 12.43 4.32
N GLY A 40 16.15 12.29 4.94
CA GLY A 40 15.59 13.26 5.85
C GLY A 40 16.35 13.34 7.17
N THR A 41 16.11 14.40 7.92
CA THR A 41 16.66 14.57 9.26
C THR A 41 16.19 13.45 10.21
N PRO A 42 16.92 13.16 11.31
CA PRO A 42 16.48 12.17 12.29
C PRO A 42 15.08 12.43 12.85
N GLU A 43 14.67 13.69 12.92
CA GLU A 43 13.33 14.10 13.34
C GLU A 43 12.27 13.77 12.30
N GLN A 44 12.52 14.07 11.01
CA GLN A 44 11.63 13.72 9.91
C GLN A 44 11.46 12.20 9.79
N GLN A 45 12.55 11.44 9.92
CA GLN A 45 12.52 9.97 9.90
C GLN A 45 11.66 9.42 11.05
N ARG A 46 11.83 9.96 12.26
CA ARG A 46 11.03 9.57 13.43
C ARG A 46 9.56 9.94 13.25
N ALA A 47 9.27 11.16 12.78
CA ALA A 47 7.90 11.63 12.56
C ALA A 47 7.18 10.79 11.50
N ALA A 48 7.85 10.44 10.41
CA ALA A 48 7.30 9.59 9.36
C ALA A 48 7.04 8.15 9.86
N ALA A 49 7.97 7.58 10.63
CA ALA A 49 7.78 6.26 11.24
C ALA A 49 6.59 6.25 12.22
N GLN A 50 6.49 7.26 13.08
CA GLN A 50 5.38 7.40 14.02
C GLN A 50 4.04 7.55 13.30
N ALA A 51 4.00 8.35 12.22
CA ALA A 51 2.78 8.54 11.43
C ALA A 51 2.26 7.23 10.82
N VAL A 52 3.14 6.31 10.39
CA VAL A 52 2.72 4.99 9.91
C VAL A 52 1.97 4.22 11.00
N ASP A 53 2.50 4.24 12.23
CA ASP A 53 1.93 3.50 13.36
C ASP A 53 0.61 4.10 13.83
N ASP A 54 0.55 5.43 13.97
CA ASP A 54 -0.65 6.16 14.40
C ASP A 54 -1.80 5.99 13.40
N ILE A 55 -1.48 6.07 12.10
CA ILE A 55 -2.47 5.91 11.03
C ILE A 55 -2.92 4.45 10.93
N ALA A 56 -2.02 3.48 11.07
CA ALA A 56 -2.41 2.07 11.10
C ALA A 56 -3.34 1.76 12.28
N ALA A 57 -3.10 2.33 13.46
CA ALA A 57 -3.99 2.21 14.61
C ALA A 57 -5.37 2.84 14.32
N THR A 58 -5.38 4.03 13.71
CA THR A 58 -6.61 4.78 13.39
C THR A 58 -7.45 4.11 12.29
N LEU A 59 -6.81 3.46 11.31
CA LEU A 59 -7.48 2.87 10.15
C LEU A 59 -7.95 1.42 10.36
N THR A 60 -7.97 0.91 11.60
CA THR A 60 -8.58 -0.39 11.94
C THR A 60 -10.09 -0.41 11.74
N SER A 61 -10.78 0.73 11.89
CA SER A 61 -12.17 0.95 11.49
C SER A 61 -12.27 2.29 10.73
N PRO A 62 -11.90 2.32 9.45
CA PRO A 62 -11.62 3.57 8.76
C PRO A 62 -12.90 4.28 8.30
N SER A 63 -13.19 5.46 8.89
CA SER A 63 -14.17 6.41 8.35
C SER A 63 -13.57 7.26 7.23
N ALA A 64 -14.41 7.96 6.47
CA ALA A 64 -13.94 8.92 5.47
C ALA A 64 -13.13 10.05 6.12
N GLU A 65 -13.58 10.56 7.28
CA GLU A 65 -12.84 11.61 8.00
C GLU A 65 -11.48 11.12 8.50
N ALA A 66 -11.39 9.87 8.98
CA ALA A 66 -10.14 9.28 9.43
C ALA A 66 -9.11 9.17 8.29
N ARG A 67 -9.55 8.80 7.09
CA ARG A 67 -8.69 8.74 5.90
C ARG A 67 -8.25 10.12 5.44
N GLU A 68 -9.13 11.10 5.49
CA GLU A 68 -8.81 12.48 5.13
C GLU A 68 -7.81 13.11 6.11
N LEU A 69 -8.00 12.89 7.42
CA LEU A 69 -7.05 13.33 8.44
C LEU A 69 -5.67 12.69 8.23
N ALA A 70 -5.62 11.37 7.98
CA ALA A 70 -4.38 10.67 7.69
C ALA A 70 -3.67 11.21 6.44
N ALA A 71 -4.43 11.51 5.38
CA ALA A 71 -3.88 12.10 4.16
C ALA A 71 -3.30 13.50 4.44
N ASN A 72 -3.99 14.33 5.22
CA ASN A 72 -3.51 15.66 5.59
C ASN A 72 -2.22 15.61 6.43
N ILE A 73 -2.08 14.65 7.34
CA ILE A 73 -0.86 14.44 8.12
C ILE A 73 0.30 14.10 7.18
N TRP A 74 0.10 13.15 6.26
CA TRP A 74 1.13 12.76 5.29
C TRP A 74 1.52 13.89 4.36
N THR A 75 0.56 14.67 3.84
CA THR A 75 0.83 15.82 2.97
C THR A 75 1.77 16.80 3.67
N ARG A 76 1.54 17.12 4.95
CA ARG A 76 2.42 18.03 5.71
C ARG A 76 3.83 17.47 5.89
N LEU A 77 3.95 16.19 6.25
CA LEU A 77 5.27 15.54 6.44
C LEU A 77 6.07 15.51 5.14
N ILE A 78 5.40 15.20 4.02
CA ILE A 78 6.04 15.16 2.69
C ILE A 78 6.43 16.56 2.22
N VAL A 79 5.58 17.57 2.45
CA VAL A 79 5.90 18.97 2.12
C VAL A 79 7.13 19.44 2.90
N GLN A 80 7.18 19.17 4.20
CA GLN A 80 8.32 19.52 5.05
C GLN A 80 9.60 18.83 4.57
N TYR A 81 9.52 17.54 4.23
CA TYR A 81 10.64 16.79 3.68
C TYR A 81 11.12 17.37 2.33
N LEU A 82 10.21 17.67 1.40
CA LEU A 82 10.56 18.20 0.08
C LEU A 82 11.06 19.66 0.12
N ALA A 83 10.71 20.42 1.15
CA ALA A 83 11.27 21.76 1.36
C ALA A 83 12.78 21.71 1.65
N GLU A 84 13.25 20.66 2.32
CA GLU A 84 14.66 20.45 2.67
C GLU A 84 15.40 19.57 1.65
N HIS A 85 14.67 18.70 0.94
CA HIS A 85 15.20 17.73 -0.02
C HIS A 85 14.45 17.81 -1.36
N CYS A 86 14.57 18.94 -2.05
CA CYS A 86 13.86 19.19 -3.30
C CYS A 86 14.25 18.22 -4.43
N ASP A 87 15.44 17.62 -4.37
CA ASP A 87 15.91 16.57 -5.27
C ASP A 87 15.12 15.26 -5.13
N ALA A 88 14.45 15.05 -3.99
CA ALA A 88 13.65 13.86 -3.73
C ALA A 88 12.24 13.93 -4.36
N ILE A 89 11.88 15.03 -5.04
CA ILE A 89 10.54 15.19 -5.63
C ILE A 89 10.18 14.09 -6.63
N SER A 90 11.15 13.59 -7.39
CA SER A 90 10.93 12.48 -8.33
C SER A 90 10.69 11.16 -7.59
N GLU A 91 11.45 10.90 -6.53
CA GLU A 91 11.31 9.69 -5.69
C GLU A 91 9.96 9.68 -4.95
N VAL A 92 9.53 10.84 -4.41
CA VAL A 92 8.19 11.00 -3.83
C VAL A 92 7.10 10.95 -4.91
N GLY A 93 7.37 11.43 -6.12
CA GLY A 93 6.46 11.31 -7.26
C GLY A 93 6.10 9.86 -7.59
N GLU A 94 7.02 8.92 -7.40
CA GLU A 94 6.74 7.48 -7.56
C GLU A 94 5.74 6.95 -6.53
N LEU A 95 5.67 7.54 -5.33
CA LEU A 95 4.61 7.22 -4.36
C LEU A 95 3.25 7.71 -4.82
N ALA A 96 3.18 8.82 -5.57
CA ALA A 96 1.91 9.35 -6.05
C ALA A 96 1.28 8.47 -7.14
N VAL A 97 2.07 7.61 -7.79
CA VAL A 97 1.57 6.64 -8.77
C VAL A 97 0.88 5.48 -8.04
N PRO A 98 -0.42 5.25 -8.27
CA PRO A 98 -1.11 4.10 -7.68
C PRO A 98 -0.42 2.82 -8.13
N THR A 99 -0.01 1.98 -7.18
CA THR A 99 0.44 0.63 -7.53
C THR A 99 -0.75 -0.11 -8.14
N PRO A 100 -0.61 -0.75 -9.33
CA PRO A 100 -1.69 -1.55 -9.90
C PRO A 100 -2.21 -2.53 -8.84
N PRO A 101 -3.52 -2.77 -8.75
CA PRO A 101 -4.05 -3.75 -7.81
C PRO A 101 -3.30 -5.06 -8.04
N ALA A 102 -2.73 -5.61 -6.97
CA ALA A 102 -2.02 -6.88 -7.04
C ALA A 102 -2.93 -7.89 -7.75
N SER A 103 -2.49 -8.39 -8.90
CA SER A 103 -3.22 -9.41 -9.65
C SER A 103 -3.51 -10.56 -8.69
N ARG A 104 -4.78 -10.84 -8.42
CA ARG A 104 -5.16 -11.99 -7.59
C ARG A 104 -4.73 -13.24 -8.34
N VAL A 105 -3.63 -13.86 -7.92
CA VAL A 105 -3.18 -15.16 -8.43
C VAL A 105 -4.03 -16.23 -7.76
N TRP A 106 -4.94 -16.83 -8.52
CA TRP A 106 -5.72 -17.97 -8.06
C TRP A 106 -4.97 -19.25 -8.42
N ASN A 107 -4.39 -19.91 -7.42
CA ASN A 107 -3.72 -21.20 -7.61
C ASN A 107 -4.79 -22.30 -7.60
N GLN A 108 -5.15 -22.84 -8.78
CA GLN A 108 -5.97 -24.06 -8.86
C GLN A 108 -5.05 -25.28 -8.92
N HIS A 109 -5.27 -26.24 -8.02
CA HIS A 109 -4.64 -27.55 -8.10
C HIS A 109 -5.60 -28.53 -8.76
N ASN A 110 -5.50 -28.65 -10.08
CA ASN A 110 -6.30 -29.60 -10.86
C ASN A 110 -5.55 -30.94 -10.91
N THR A 111 -6.19 -32.02 -10.48
CA THR A 111 -5.67 -33.39 -10.66
C THR A 111 -6.67 -34.20 -11.48
N GLY A 112 -6.21 -34.72 -12.62
CA GLY A 112 -7.02 -35.48 -13.58
C GLY A 112 -6.32 -35.58 -14.93
N THR A 113 -6.63 -36.61 -15.71
CA THR A 113 -6.15 -36.74 -17.09
C THR A 113 -7.05 -35.90 -18.01
N GLY A 114 -6.53 -34.79 -18.52
CA GLY A 114 -7.22 -33.90 -19.46
C GLY A 114 -6.27 -32.88 -20.08
N THR A 115 -6.61 -32.37 -21.27
CA THR A 115 -5.83 -31.33 -21.96
C THR A 115 -6.31 -29.96 -21.49
N PHE A 116 -5.37 -29.12 -21.04
CA PHE A 116 -5.63 -27.73 -20.66
C PHE A 116 -5.36 -26.82 -21.86
N ILE A 117 -6.38 -26.10 -22.34
CA ILE A 117 -6.20 -25.07 -23.38
C ILE A 117 -6.89 -23.79 -22.90
N GLY A 118 -6.11 -22.72 -22.72
CA GLY A 118 -6.66 -21.37 -22.53
C GLY A 118 -7.54 -21.14 -21.30
N GLY A 119 -7.45 -21.99 -20.27
CA GLY A 119 -8.30 -21.91 -19.08
C GLY A 119 -9.54 -22.82 -19.10
N ASP A 120 -9.81 -23.50 -20.21
CA ASP A 120 -10.83 -24.55 -20.30
C ASP A 120 -10.21 -25.94 -20.15
N VAL A 121 -10.97 -26.85 -19.52
CA VAL A 121 -10.59 -28.26 -19.33
C VAL A 121 -11.63 -29.16 -19.98
N HIS A 122 -11.18 -29.95 -20.95
CA HIS A 122 -11.99 -31.01 -21.56
C HIS A 122 -11.55 -32.37 -20.99
N GLY A 123 -12.31 -32.89 -20.03
CA GLY A 123 -12.07 -34.16 -19.35
C GLY A 123 -12.77 -34.24 -17.98
N GLY A 124 -12.86 -35.44 -17.40
CA GLY A 124 -13.46 -35.61 -16.06
C GLY A 124 -12.63 -34.95 -14.98
N LEU A 125 -13.12 -33.82 -14.45
CA LEU A 125 -12.51 -33.10 -13.32
C LEU A 125 -13.21 -33.47 -12.02
N THR A 126 -12.41 -33.76 -10.99
CA THR A 126 -12.86 -33.71 -9.60
C THR A 126 -12.36 -32.42 -8.98
N PHE A 127 -13.29 -31.53 -8.60
CA PHE A 127 -12.96 -30.30 -7.87
C PHE A 127 -12.87 -30.60 -6.38
N ASN A 128 -11.67 -30.52 -5.80
CA ASN A 128 -11.50 -30.57 -4.35
C ASN A 128 -11.49 -29.14 -3.80
N TYR A 129 -12.60 -28.71 -3.19
CA TYR A 129 -12.60 -27.50 -2.37
C TYR A 129 -11.97 -27.84 -1.02
N GLY A 130 -10.71 -27.48 -0.83
CA GLY A 130 -10.04 -27.57 0.47
C GLY A 130 -10.56 -26.52 1.44
N GLY A 131 -11.75 -26.73 2.02
CA GLY A 131 -12.17 -26.06 3.24
C GLY A 131 -11.88 -26.99 4.41
N VAL A 132 -11.10 -26.54 5.40
CA VAL A 132 -11.01 -27.20 6.70
C VAL A 132 -12.34 -26.97 7.43
N PRO A 133 -13.14 -28.01 7.75
CA PRO A 133 -14.18 -27.88 8.77
C PRO A 133 -13.49 -27.98 10.12
N ASP A 134 -13.63 -26.96 10.97
CA ASP A 134 -13.20 -27.05 12.36
C ASP A 134 -13.96 -28.19 13.06
N GLY A 135 -13.22 -29.00 13.81
CA GLY A 135 -13.63 -30.32 14.25
C GLY A 135 -14.66 -30.31 15.38
N GLY A 136 -15.73 -31.10 15.21
CA GLY A 136 -16.60 -31.49 16.32
C GLY A 136 -16.10 -32.77 16.99
N ARG A 137 -15.94 -32.71 18.31
CA ARG A 137 -16.15 -33.83 19.22
C ARG A 137 -16.63 -33.35 20.58
#